data_AF-A0A8J7L3N6-F1
#
_entry.id   AF-A0A8J7L3N6-F1
#
_cell.length_a   1.000
_cell.length_b   1.000
_cell.length_c   1.000
_cell.angle_alpha   90.00
_cell.angle_beta   90.00
_cell.angle_gamma   90.00
#
_symmetry.space_group_name_H-M   'P 1'
#
loop_
_entity.id
_entity.type
_entity.pdbx_description
1 polymer ?
#
loop_
_entity_poly.entity_id
_entity_poly.type
_entity_poly.pdbx_seq_one_letter_code
_entity_poly.pdbx_strand_id
1 'polypeptide(L)'
;MTVKTIKDISNPDTYKGMYSFHKYWGKKPTESIAFFIQNYTNESDIVLDPFLGSGLISRECLYQKRRFIGIDINPFAIEHTNFLLELPKASVFQSALQEIETKIKQKINETYFTDNGEIASHYLWSSSELLKVWMKPKVGRSRIEIETTSFDLEKIESFSQYSIRNIRKLTFFTNSRINSSIKCLSTICLLVELCIILI
;
A
#
# COMPACT_ATOMS: atom_id res chain seq x y z
N MET A 1 -9.84 17.65 -24.53
CA MET A 1 -8.45 17.16 -24.39
C MET A 1 -7.52 18.33 -24.60
N THR A 2 -6.47 18.44 -23.79
CA THR A 2 -5.46 19.48 -23.98
C THR A 2 -4.51 19.03 -25.07
N VAL A 3 -4.47 19.80 -26.17
CA VAL A 3 -3.51 19.59 -27.26
C VAL A 3 -2.09 19.73 -26.72
N LYS A 4 -1.25 18.72 -26.98
CA LYS A 4 0.17 18.76 -26.61
C LYS A 4 0.97 19.49 -27.68
N THR A 5 1.94 20.27 -27.24
CA THR A 5 2.79 21.11 -28.07
C THR A 5 4.26 20.73 -27.90
N ILE A 6 5.13 21.23 -28.78
CA ILE A 6 6.59 21.03 -28.67
C ILE A 6 7.12 21.53 -27.31
N LYS A 7 6.54 22.60 -26.76
CA LYS A 7 6.93 23.15 -25.46
C LYS A 7 6.70 22.14 -24.32
N ASP A 8 5.60 21.38 -24.39
CA ASP A 8 5.27 20.37 -23.39
C ASP A 8 6.24 19.18 -23.42
N ILE A 9 6.80 18.87 -24.59
CA ILE A 9 7.79 17.79 -24.76
C ILE A 9 9.16 18.22 -24.22
N SER A 10 9.54 19.49 -24.42
CA SER A 10 10.83 20.02 -23.98
C SER A 10 10.96 20.12 -22.46
N ASN A 11 9.84 20.27 -21.76
CA ASN A 11 9.81 20.34 -20.30
C ASN A 11 8.59 19.57 -19.75
N PRO A 12 8.65 18.22 -19.76
CA PRO A 12 7.53 17.40 -19.33
C PRO A 12 7.32 17.48 -17.82
N ASP A 13 6.07 17.36 -17.39
CA ASP A 13 5.75 17.35 -15.97
C ASP A 13 6.18 16.04 -15.30
N THR A 14 6.32 16.08 -13.98
CA THR A 14 6.47 14.84 -13.19
C THR A 14 5.17 14.05 -13.23
N TYR A 15 5.28 12.72 -13.31
CA TYR A 15 4.12 11.83 -13.28
C TYR A 15 3.25 12.06 -12.03
N LYS A 16 1.92 12.14 -12.24
CA LYS A 16 0.92 12.32 -11.19
C LYS A 16 -0.19 11.26 -11.29
N GLY A 17 -0.88 11.01 -10.17
CA GLY A 17 -2.03 10.11 -10.12
C GLY A 17 -1.70 8.69 -10.57
N MET A 18 -2.48 8.16 -11.52
CA MET A 18 -2.27 6.81 -12.06
C MET A 18 -0.91 6.65 -12.76
N TYR A 19 -0.39 7.71 -13.37
CA TYR A 19 0.92 7.68 -14.01
C TYR A 19 2.07 7.57 -12.99
N SER A 20 1.85 7.86 -11.71
CA SER A 20 2.85 7.67 -10.65
C SER A 20 2.67 6.37 -9.85
N PHE A 21 1.64 5.57 -10.15
CA PHE A 21 1.29 4.37 -9.37
C PHE A 21 2.46 3.38 -9.22
N HIS A 22 3.12 3.05 -10.34
CA HIS A 22 4.26 2.14 -10.33
C HIS A 22 5.49 2.75 -11.02
N LYS A 23 6.64 2.58 -10.37
CA LYS A 23 7.95 2.95 -10.91
C LYS A 23 8.40 1.87 -11.90
N TYR A 24 8.42 2.23 -13.18
CA TYR A 24 8.95 1.38 -14.24
C TYR A 24 10.23 2.02 -14.79
N TRP A 25 11.31 1.25 -14.93
CA TRP A 25 12.58 1.76 -15.48
C TRP A 25 12.44 2.06 -16.97
N GLY A 26 12.91 3.23 -17.42
CA GLY A 26 12.79 3.64 -18.83
C GLY A 26 11.41 4.18 -19.23
N LYS A 27 10.60 4.62 -18.25
CA LYS A 27 9.29 5.23 -18.48
C LYS A 27 9.42 6.53 -19.28
N LYS A 28 8.74 6.59 -20.42
CA LYS A 28 8.71 7.75 -21.33
C LYS A 28 7.72 8.80 -20.82
N PRO A 29 8.04 10.11 -20.91
CA PRO A 29 7.11 11.17 -20.52
C PRO A 29 5.79 11.09 -21.29
N THR A 30 4.68 11.34 -20.58
CA THR A 30 3.32 11.25 -21.14
C THR A 30 3.08 12.26 -22.26
N GLU A 31 3.67 13.44 -22.15
CA GLU A 31 3.56 14.56 -23.06
C GLU A 31 4.14 14.21 -24.43
N SER A 32 5.30 13.55 -24.44
CA SER A 32 5.92 13.06 -25.68
C SER A 32 5.02 12.04 -26.36
N ILE A 33 4.53 11.05 -25.60
CA ILE A 33 3.66 10.00 -26.15
C ILE A 33 2.38 10.61 -26.72
N ALA A 34 1.71 11.46 -25.93
CA ALA A 34 0.47 12.12 -26.31
C ALA A 34 0.66 12.99 -27.55
N PHE A 35 1.75 13.74 -27.63
CA PHE A 35 2.10 14.55 -28.81
C PHE A 35 2.26 13.68 -30.06
N PHE A 36 3.00 12.56 -29.98
CA PHE A 36 3.19 11.70 -31.14
C PHE A 36 1.88 11.06 -31.62
N ILE A 37 1.04 10.55 -30.71
CA ILE A 37 -0.27 10.02 -31.08
C ILE A 37 -1.11 11.10 -31.76
N GLN A 38 -1.14 12.30 -31.19
CA GLN A 38 -1.95 13.40 -31.70
C GLN A 38 -1.59 13.82 -33.14
N ASN A 39 -0.29 13.88 -33.45
CA ASN A 39 0.21 14.44 -34.71
C ASN A 39 0.43 13.41 -35.82
N TYR A 40 0.59 12.13 -35.48
CA TYR A 40 0.94 11.08 -36.44
C TYR A 40 -0.13 9.99 -36.61
N THR A 41 -1.30 10.16 -35.99
CA THR A 41 -2.43 9.24 -36.12
C THR A 41 -3.75 10.00 -36.15
N ASN A 42 -4.81 9.38 -36.65
CA ASN A 42 -6.19 9.88 -36.59
C ASN A 42 -7.01 9.14 -35.53
N GLU A 43 -8.18 9.68 -35.18
CA GLU A 43 -9.14 8.93 -34.35
C GLU A 43 -9.47 7.58 -35.02
N SER A 44 -9.64 6.54 -34.23
CA SER A 44 -9.86 5.14 -34.67
C SER A 44 -8.66 4.42 -35.30
N ASP A 45 -7.54 5.09 -35.58
CA ASP A 45 -6.31 4.40 -36.01
C ASP A 45 -5.81 3.43 -34.93
N ILE A 46 -5.06 2.42 -35.37
CA ILE A 46 -4.41 1.45 -34.49
C ILE A 46 -2.97 1.87 -34.22
N VAL A 47 -2.63 2.06 -32.94
CA VAL A 47 -1.26 2.28 -32.47
C VAL A 47 -0.71 0.96 -31.94
N LEU A 48 0.46 0.56 -32.46
CA LEU A 48 1.20 -0.61 -32.00
C LEU A 48 2.42 -0.17 -31.18
N ASP A 49 2.55 -0.68 -29.96
CA ASP A 49 3.81 -0.63 -29.21
C ASP A 49 4.36 -2.05 -29.04
N PRO A 50 5.43 -2.43 -29.77
CA PRO A 50 6.04 -3.76 -29.65
C PRO A 50 6.93 -3.90 -28.40
N PHE A 51 7.15 -2.82 -27.63
CA PHE A 51 7.97 -2.77 -26.41
C PHE A 51 7.27 -1.95 -25.33
N LEU A 52 6.13 -2.47 -24.87
CA LEU A 52 5.14 -1.80 -24.02
C LEU A 52 5.73 -1.13 -22.77
N GLY A 53 6.65 -1.83 -22.09
CA GLY A 53 7.30 -1.41 -20.86
C GLY A 53 6.31 -0.92 -19.79
N SER A 54 6.30 0.39 -19.55
CA SER A 54 5.42 1.01 -18.55
C SER A 54 3.93 1.02 -18.90
N GLY A 55 3.57 0.79 -20.17
CA GLY A 55 2.18 0.72 -20.62
C GLY A 55 1.45 2.05 -20.76
N LEU A 56 2.08 3.18 -20.47
CA LEU A 56 1.39 4.49 -20.45
C LEU A 56 0.79 4.90 -21.80
N ILE A 57 1.41 4.46 -22.89
CA ILE A 57 0.94 4.74 -24.25
C ILE A 57 -0.48 4.25 -24.50
N SER A 58 -0.87 3.15 -23.85
CA SER A 58 -2.22 2.58 -23.96
C SER A 58 -3.29 3.58 -23.49
N ARG A 59 -3.03 4.30 -22.39
CA ARG A 59 -3.94 5.31 -21.85
C ARG A 59 -4.01 6.53 -22.75
N GLU A 60 -2.88 7.00 -23.25
CA GLU A 60 -2.86 8.14 -24.18
C GLU A 60 -3.61 7.82 -25.49
N CYS A 61 -3.47 6.59 -25.99
CA CYS A 61 -4.25 6.13 -27.15
C CYS A 61 -5.75 6.15 -26.83
N LEU A 62 -6.15 5.56 -25.70
CA LEU A 62 -7.56 5.51 -25.29
C LEU A 62 -8.15 6.91 -25.09
N TYR A 63 -7.43 7.80 -24.41
CA TYR A 63 -7.87 9.18 -24.22
C TYR A 63 -8.08 9.88 -25.55
N GLN A 64 -7.17 9.68 -26.49
CA GLN A 64 -7.26 10.25 -27.83
C GLN A 64 -8.14 9.42 -28.80
N LYS A 65 -8.93 8.46 -28.31
CA LYS A 65 -9.80 7.61 -29.14
C LYS A 65 -9.08 6.84 -30.26
N ARG A 66 -7.86 6.39 -30.02
CA ARG A 66 -7.13 5.43 -30.87
C ARG A 66 -7.34 4.03 -30.32
N ARG A 67 -7.29 3.05 -31.22
CA ARG A 67 -7.16 1.63 -30.85
C ARG A 67 -5.70 1.35 -30.53
N PHE A 68 -5.45 0.41 -29.63
CA PHE A 68 -4.10 0.12 -29.16
C PHE A 68 -3.81 -1.38 -29.16
N ILE A 69 -2.61 -1.76 -29.58
CA ILE A 69 -2.05 -3.10 -29.46
C ILE A 69 -0.68 -2.97 -28.78
N GLY A 70 -0.49 -3.68 -27.67
CA GLY A 70 0.76 -3.66 -26.91
C GLY A 70 1.35 -5.07 -26.81
N ILE A 71 2.66 -5.19 -27.02
CA ILE A 71 3.40 -6.44 -26.88
C ILE A 71 4.59 -6.19 -25.95
N ASP A 72 4.88 -7.14 -25.07
CA ASP A 72 6.09 -7.14 -24.25
C ASP A 72 6.47 -8.57 -23.87
N ILE A 73 7.76 -8.82 -23.67
CA ILE A 73 8.25 -10.11 -23.15
C ILE A 73 8.04 -10.20 -21.64
N ASN A 74 8.01 -9.06 -20.94
CA ASN A 74 7.82 -8.99 -19.51
C ASN A 74 6.32 -9.12 -19.20
N PRO A 75 5.87 -10.23 -18.57
CA PRO A 75 4.45 -10.40 -18.25
C PRO A 75 3.92 -9.30 -17.33
N PHE A 76 4.76 -8.72 -16.48
CA PHE A 76 4.37 -7.60 -15.63
C PHE A 76 3.99 -6.35 -16.44
N ALA A 77 4.66 -6.07 -17.57
CA ALA A 77 4.31 -4.94 -18.42
C ALA A 77 2.90 -5.08 -19.01
N ILE A 78 2.53 -6.31 -19.39
CA ILE A 78 1.20 -6.66 -19.90
C ILE A 78 0.15 -6.45 -18.81
N GLU A 79 0.33 -7.07 -17.64
CA GLU A 79 -0.61 -6.96 -16.52
C GLU A 79 -0.76 -5.53 -16.00
N HIS A 80 0.34 -4.78 -15.90
CA HIS A 80 0.30 -3.38 -15.51
C HIS A 80 -0.47 -2.53 -16.54
N THR A 81 -0.31 -2.82 -17.84
CA THR A 81 -1.07 -2.12 -18.89
C THR A 81 -2.55 -2.45 -18.83
N ASN A 82 -2.90 -3.72 -18.62
CA ASN A 82 -4.30 -4.14 -18.41
C ASN A 82 -4.92 -3.42 -17.21
N PHE A 83 -4.21 -3.35 -16.09
CA PHE A 83 -4.65 -2.58 -14.92
C PHE A 83 -4.85 -1.09 -15.23
N LEU A 84 -3.97 -0.49 -16.03
CA LEU A 84 -4.08 0.91 -16.43
C LEU A 84 -5.26 1.17 -17.38
N LEU A 85 -5.69 0.19 -18.17
CA LEU A 85 -6.82 0.29 -19.10
C LEU A 85 -8.16 -0.06 -18.44
N GLU A 86 -8.17 -1.06 -17.58
CA GLU A 86 -9.34 -1.57 -16.88
C GLU A 86 -9.10 -1.52 -15.37
N LEU A 87 -9.27 -0.32 -14.81
CA LEU A 87 -9.13 -0.14 -13.38
C LEU A 87 -10.21 -0.94 -12.64
N PRO A 88 -9.80 -1.77 -11.66
CA PRO A 88 -10.76 -2.58 -10.94
C PRO A 88 -11.63 -1.70 -10.03
N LYS A 89 -12.90 -2.08 -9.86
CA LYS A 89 -13.89 -1.27 -9.13
C LYS A 89 -13.53 -1.18 -7.66
N ALA A 90 -13.42 0.05 -7.14
CA ALA A 90 -13.11 0.29 -5.72
C ALA A 90 -14.07 -0.45 -4.77
N SER A 91 -15.35 -0.58 -5.13
CA SER A 91 -16.35 -1.29 -4.34
C SER A 91 -16.06 -2.78 -4.17
N VAL A 92 -15.42 -3.43 -5.15
CA VAL A 92 -15.06 -4.86 -5.07
C VAL A 92 -13.98 -5.05 -4.02
N PHE A 93 -12.93 -4.20 -4.02
CA PHE A 93 -11.90 -4.26 -2.97
C PHE A 93 -12.46 -3.91 -1.61
N GLN A 94 -13.31 -2.88 -1.52
CA GLN A 94 -13.92 -2.51 -0.26
C GLN A 94 -14.75 -3.66 0.33
N SER A 95 -15.48 -4.38 -0.52
CA SER A 95 -16.25 -5.56 -0.09
C SER A 95 -15.33 -6.69 0.36
N ALA A 96 -14.27 -6.99 -0.38
CA ALA A 96 -13.29 -8.01 -0.01
C ALA A 96 -12.58 -7.66 1.32
N LEU A 97 -12.19 -6.40 1.52
CA LEU A 97 -11.58 -5.93 2.76
C LEU A 97 -12.55 -6.04 3.94
N GLN A 98 -13.81 -5.67 3.75
CA GLN A 98 -14.85 -5.84 4.78
C GLN A 98 -15.09 -7.30 5.14
N GLU A 99 -15.05 -8.21 4.15
CA GLU A 99 -15.17 -9.64 4.37
C GLU A 99 -14.00 -10.17 5.20
N ILE A 100 -12.77 -9.77 4.84
CA ILE A 100 -11.56 -10.12 5.60
C ILE A 100 -11.69 -9.58 7.02
N GLU A 101 -11.99 -8.28 7.18
CA GLU A 101 -12.16 -7.63 8.49
C GLU A 101 -13.15 -8.40 9.34
N THR A 102 -14.34 -8.69 8.83
CA THR A 102 -15.39 -9.39 9.59
C THR A 102 -14.92 -10.76 10.08
N LYS A 103 -14.12 -11.50 9.30
CA LYS A 103 -13.63 -12.84 9.65
C LYS A 103 -12.53 -12.81 10.71
N ILE A 104 -11.71 -11.76 10.76
CA ILE A 104 -10.50 -11.74 11.59
C ILE A 104 -10.58 -10.76 12.76
N LYS A 105 -11.40 -9.70 12.66
CA LYS A 105 -11.44 -8.57 13.61
C LYS A 105 -11.58 -9.01 15.06
N GLN A 106 -12.44 -9.98 15.34
CA GLN A 106 -12.60 -10.46 16.71
C GLN A 106 -11.31 -11.13 17.22
N LYS A 107 -10.72 -12.04 16.43
CA LYS A 107 -9.46 -12.71 16.78
C LYS A 107 -8.31 -11.73 16.97
N ILE A 108 -8.28 -10.67 16.15
CA ILE A 108 -7.36 -9.54 16.33
C ILE A 108 -7.64 -8.87 17.67
N ASN A 109 -8.85 -8.36 17.88
CA ASN A 109 -9.17 -7.59 19.09
C ASN A 109 -8.93 -8.39 20.38
N GLU A 110 -9.15 -9.70 20.35
CA GLU A 110 -8.84 -10.60 21.46
C GLU A 110 -7.37 -10.57 21.89
N THR A 111 -6.42 -10.28 20.98
CA THR A 111 -5.00 -10.15 21.34
C THR A 111 -4.65 -8.78 21.93
N TYR A 112 -5.56 -7.79 21.86
CA TYR A 112 -5.36 -6.40 22.29
C TYR A 112 -6.32 -5.96 23.40
N PHE A 113 -7.19 -6.83 23.91
CA PHE A 113 -8.03 -6.46 25.04
C PHE A 113 -7.18 -6.06 26.24
N THR A 114 -7.66 -5.06 26.98
CA THR A 114 -7.17 -4.67 28.30
C THR A 114 -8.04 -5.31 29.39
N ASP A 115 -7.62 -5.20 30.65
CA ASP A 115 -8.34 -5.74 31.82
C ASP A 115 -9.80 -5.25 31.94
N ASN A 116 -10.04 -4.02 31.50
CA ASN A 116 -11.36 -3.37 31.47
C ASN A 116 -12.21 -3.75 30.23
N GLY A 117 -11.74 -4.65 29.37
CA GLY A 117 -12.44 -5.12 28.17
C GLY A 117 -12.41 -4.18 26.97
N GLU A 118 -11.69 -3.05 27.06
CA GLU A 118 -11.47 -2.15 25.92
C GLU A 118 -10.27 -2.63 25.07
N ILE A 119 -10.07 -2.02 23.89
CA ILE A 119 -9.04 -2.45 22.93
C ILE A 119 -7.85 -1.50 22.96
N ALA A 120 -6.67 -2.03 23.27
CA ALA A 120 -5.41 -1.32 23.15
C ALA A 120 -5.12 -0.98 21.68
N SER A 121 -4.69 0.26 21.46
CA SER A 121 -4.24 0.74 20.15
C SER A 121 -2.73 0.68 19.99
N HIS A 122 -1.98 0.93 21.06
CA HIS A 122 -0.51 0.94 21.06
C HIS A 122 0.00 0.53 22.44
N TYR A 123 1.23 0.02 22.49
CA TYR A 123 1.95 -0.31 23.71
C TYR A 123 3.26 0.48 23.73
N LEU A 124 3.48 1.24 24.79
CA LEU A 124 4.69 2.04 24.98
C LEU A 124 5.71 1.24 25.76
N TRP A 125 6.76 0.81 25.07
CA TRP A 125 7.87 0.07 25.66
C TRP A 125 9.03 1.00 26.01
N SER A 126 9.84 0.60 26.98
CA SER A 126 11.20 1.10 27.20
C SER A 126 12.11 -0.08 27.46
N SER A 127 13.03 -0.34 26.52
CA SER A 127 13.88 -1.53 26.54
C SER A 127 13.09 -2.84 26.57
N SER A 128 12.92 -3.46 27.75
CA SER A 128 12.16 -4.70 27.97
C SER A 128 10.97 -4.52 28.91
N GLU A 129 10.71 -3.28 29.33
CA GLU A 129 9.63 -2.95 30.24
C GLU A 129 8.50 -2.29 29.47
N LEU A 130 7.27 -2.79 29.67
CA LEU A 130 6.07 -2.14 29.17
C LEU A 130 5.73 -1.01 30.14
N LEU A 131 5.78 0.24 29.65
CA LEU A 131 5.50 1.42 30.47
C LEU A 131 4.01 1.74 30.48
N LYS A 132 3.39 1.86 29.30
CA LYS A 132 1.98 2.27 29.18
C LYS A 132 1.25 1.53 28.08
N VAL A 133 -0.06 1.44 28.23
CA VAL A 133 -0.98 1.01 27.17
C VAL A 133 -1.79 2.21 26.71
N TRP A 134 -1.96 2.38 25.40
CA TRP A 134 -2.70 3.49 24.82
C TRP A 134 -3.96 3.01 24.15
N MET A 135 -5.06 3.74 24.35
CA MET A 135 -6.34 3.47 23.72
C MET A 135 -6.79 4.64 22.85
N LYS A 136 -7.58 4.32 21.82
CA LYS A 136 -8.28 5.34 21.04
C LYS A 136 -9.46 5.86 21.87
N PRO A 137 -9.65 7.19 21.96
CA PRO A 137 -10.81 7.73 22.65
C PRO A 137 -12.09 7.43 21.85
N LYS A 138 -13.22 7.28 22.56
CA LYS A 138 -14.55 7.19 21.91
C LYS A 138 -14.92 8.50 21.20
N VAL A 139 -14.44 9.63 21.72
CA VAL A 139 -14.67 10.98 21.16
C VAL A 139 -13.39 11.80 21.23
N GLY A 140 -13.05 12.49 20.14
CA GLY A 140 -11.86 13.34 20.04
C GLY A 140 -10.66 12.64 19.43
N ARG A 141 -9.50 13.32 19.46
CA ARG A 141 -8.25 12.84 18.84
C ARG A 141 -7.14 12.51 19.84
N SER A 142 -7.29 12.94 21.08
CA SER A 142 -6.29 12.72 22.12
C SER A 142 -6.34 11.28 22.60
N ARG A 143 -5.20 10.58 22.51
CA ARG A 143 -5.06 9.21 23.03
C ARG A 143 -5.34 9.18 24.53
N ILE A 144 -5.88 8.06 24.98
CA ILE A 144 -5.99 7.74 26.41
C ILE A 144 -4.76 6.92 26.77
N GLU A 145 -4.01 7.34 27.78
CA GLU A 145 -2.86 6.60 28.30
C GLU A 145 -3.24 5.97 29.64
N ILE A 146 -3.00 4.67 29.78
CA ILE A 146 -3.16 3.95 31.04
C ILE A 146 -1.82 3.33 31.45
N GLU A 147 -1.63 3.22 32.76
CA GLU A 147 -0.50 2.51 33.33
C GLU A 147 -0.64 1.00 33.07
N THR A 148 0.50 0.33 32.96
CA THR A 148 0.54 -1.11 32.66
C THR A 148 -0.01 -1.94 33.79
N THR A 149 -0.82 -2.94 33.47
CA THR A 149 -1.42 -3.86 34.45
C THR A 149 -0.78 -5.25 34.38
N SER A 150 -1.01 -6.09 35.40
CA SER A 150 -0.58 -7.49 35.37
C SER A 150 -1.24 -8.27 34.23
N PHE A 151 -2.50 -7.94 33.90
CA PHE A 151 -3.22 -8.54 32.78
C PHE A 151 -2.49 -8.32 31.45
N ASP A 152 -1.98 -7.11 31.21
CA ASP A 152 -1.24 -6.80 29.98
C ASP A 152 0.04 -7.64 29.87
N LEU A 153 0.78 -7.77 30.99
CA LEU A 153 2.01 -8.56 31.06
C LEU A 153 1.75 -10.05 30.84
N GLU A 154 0.72 -10.62 31.49
CA GLU A 154 0.31 -12.02 31.29
C GLU A 154 -0.14 -12.27 29.84
N LYS A 155 -0.89 -11.34 29.26
CA LYS A 155 -1.35 -11.42 27.89
C LYS A 155 -0.17 -11.46 26.92
N ILE A 156 0.83 -10.62 27.11
CA ILE A 156 2.05 -10.60 26.33
C ILE A 156 2.81 -11.93 26.46
N GLU A 157 2.97 -12.42 27.69
CA GLU A 157 3.69 -13.66 27.95
C GLU A 157 3.01 -14.88 27.32
N SER A 158 1.68 -14.85 27.21
CA SER A 158 0.90 -15.89 26.52
C SER A 158 1.27 -16.06 25.03
N PHE A 159 1.89 -15.05 24.43
CA PHE A 159 2.39 -15.10 23.05
C PHE A 159 3.92 -15.20 22.94
N SER A 160 4.63 -15.48 24.04
CA SER A 160 6.10 -15.63 24.03
C SER A 160 6.62 -16.66 23.02
N GLN A 161 5.81 -17.68 22.71
CA GLN A 161 6.13 -18.74 21.75
C GLN A 161 5.58 -18.48 20.33
N TYR A 162 4.91 -17.35 20.09
CA TYR A 162 4.38 -17.03 18.76
C TYR A 162 5.51 -16.89 17.75
N SER A 163 5.38 -17.60 16.63
CA SER A 163 6.33 -17.55 15.53
C SER A 163 5.60 -17.20 14.24
N ILE A 164 6.10 -16.19 13.54
CA ILE A 164 5.58 -15.80 12.24
C ILE A 164 5.80 -16.92 11.22
N ARG A 165 4.76 -17.25 10.45
CA ARG A 165 4.85 -18.18 9.32
C ARG A 165 4.98 -17.38 8.03
N ASN A 166 5.87 -17.82 7.13
CA ASN A 166 5.99 -17.31 5.76
C ASN A 166 6.52 -15.86 5.58
N ILE A 167 7.09 -15.23 6.61
CA ILE A 167 7.85 -13.98 6.46
C ILE A 167 9.34 -14.29 6.50
N ARG A 168 10.13 -13.63 5.62
CA ARG A 168 11.59 -13.71 5.67
C ARG A 168 12.06 -13.23 7.05
N LYS A 169 13.09 -13.89 7.61
CA LYS A 169 13.68 -13.47 8.89
C LYS A 169 13.97 -11.97 8.88
N LEU A 170 13.26 -11.23 9.72
CA LEU A 170 13.33 -9.78 9.75
C LEU A 170 14.67 -9.35 10.35
N THR A 171 15.43 -8.55 9.62
CA THR A 171 16.62 -7.88 10.14
C THR A 171 16.21 -6.51 10.66
N PHE A 172 16.04 -6.40 11.96
CA PHE A 172 15.74 -5.11 12.59
C PHE A 172 17.02 -4.32 12.82
N PHE A 173 16.93 -3.01 12.61
CA PHE A 173 17.96 -2.06 13.03
C PHE A 173 17.43 -1.28 14.24
N THR A 174 18.33 -0.84 15.11
CA THR A 174 17.96 -0.01 16.26
C THR A 174 17.47 1.35 15.75
N ASN A 175 16.19 1.63 15.97
CA ASN A 175 15.58 2.91 15.63
C ASN A 175 14.88 3.45 16.88
N SER A 176 15.34 4.60 17.39
CA SER A 176 14.79 5.24 18.59
C SER A 176 13.32 5.62 18.46
N ARG A 177 12.79 5.76 17.23
CA ARG A 177 11.36 6.04 16.97
C ARG A 177 10.50 4.79 16.93
N ILE A 178 11.08 3.61 16.68
CA ILE A 178 10.35 2.34 16.50
C ILE A 178 10.59 1.39 17.69
N ASN A 179 11.55 1.72 18.56
CA ASN A 179 11.91 0.96 19.76
C ASN A 179 12.13 -0.55 19.49
N SER A 180 12.73 -0.88 18.35
CA SER A 180 13.04 -2.24 17.93
C SER A 180 14.41 -2.67 18.46
N SER A 181 14.44 -3.35 19.61
CA SER A 181 15.59 -4.14 20.06
C SER A 181 15.33 -5.64 19.84
N ILE A 182 16.39 -6.45 19.64
CA ILE A 182 16.27 -7.88 19.30
C ILE A 182 15.47 -8.69 20.35
N LYS A 183 15.48 -8.26 21.62
CA LYS A 183 14.68 -8.87 22.71
C LYS A 183 13.20 -8.47 22.70
N CYS A 184 12.84 -7.35 22.07
CA CYS A 184 11.47 -6.84 22.03
C CYS A 184 10.60 -7.56 20.97
N LEU A 185 11.18 -8.47 20.19
CA LEU A 185 10.55 -9.07 19.00
C LEU A 185 9.38 -10.01 19.27
N SER A 186 9.41 -10.83 20.34
CA SER A 186 8.31 -11.76 20.62
C SER A 186 7.00 -11.02 20.85
N THR A 187 7.09 -9.82 21.42
CA THR A 187 5.93 -9.02 21.81
C THR A 187 5.51 -7.99 20.75
N ILE A 188 6.46 -7.35 20.05
CA ILE A 188 6.15 -6.34 19.02
C ILE A 188 5.58 -6.98 17.74
N CYS A 189 5.94 -8.23 17.42
CA CYS A 189 5.46 -8.89 16.20
C CYS A 189 3.94 -9.10 16.17
N LEU A 190 3.26 -9.21 17.31
CA LEU A 190 1.79 -9.28 17.35
C LEU A 190 1.11 -7.98 16.92
N LEU A 191 1.74 -6.84 17.20
CA LEU A 191 1.12 -5.52 17.04
C LEU A 191 1.09 -5.03 15.58
N VAL A 192 2.05 -5.49 14.78
CA VAL A 192 2.29 -4.97 13.43
C VAL A 192 1.62 -5.83 12.35
N GLU A 193 1.47 -7.14 12.56
CA GLU A 193 0.93 -8.05 11.53
C GLU A 193 -0.54 -7.79 11.20
N LEU A 194 -1.32 -7.25 12.14
CA LEU A 194 -2.76 -7.03 11.93
C LEU A 194 -3.08 -5.61 11.45
N CYS A 195 -2.21 -4.65 11.73
CA CYS A 195 -2.32 -3.30 11.17
C CYS A 195 -1.87 -3.22 9.70
N ILE A 196 -0.94 -4.06 9.24
CA ILE A 196 -0.45 -4.02 7.85
C ILE A 196 -1.45 -4.64 6.86
N ILE A 197 -2.41 -5.46 7.31
CA ILE A 197 -3.39 -6.11 6.44
C ILE A 197 -4.64 -5.22 6.20
N LEU A 198 -4.84 -4.16 6.99
CA LEU A 198 -6.07 -3.35 6.98
C LEU A 198 -5.85 -1.83 6.87
N ILE A 199 -4.65 -1.38 6.46
CA ILE A 199 -4.36 0.01 6.05
C ILE A 199 -3.92 0.00 4.60
#